data_AF-A0A8C5PBT8-F1
#
_entry.id   AF-A0A8C5PBT8-F1
#
_cell.length_a   1.000
_cell.length_b   1.000
_cell.length_c   1.000
_cell.angle_alpha   90.00
_cell.angle_beta   90.00
_cell.angle_gamma   90.00
#
_symmetry.space_group_name_H-M   'P 1'
#
loop_
_entity.id
_entity.type
_entity.pdbx_description
1 polymer ?
#
loop_
_entity_poly.entity_id
_entity_poly.type
_entity_poly.pdbx_seq_one_letter_code
_entity_poly.pdbx_strand_id
1 'polypeptide(L)'
;MKFARFLLKNAALANAPKQIERFSRFSPSPLSMKQFIDFGSANGCEKTSFAFLRQELPVRLANIMREIYILPDPLLHTPSVQLVQSWYIQSLMELIEFVEKNPEDQRVLSDFTEALVTIRNRHNNVVPTMAQGVIEYKEAFGVDPVTNQNVQYFLDRFYMSRISIRMLINQHTLLFDGGTNPAHPKHIGSIDPNCEVVDVVQDAYENSKMLCDQYYLASPELEIKQANAKTPGQPIHMVYVPSHLYHMLFELFKNAMRATVEFHEDSPSLPPVKVKVVLGKEDLTIKISDNGGGVPLRKIERLFSYMYSTAPRPMMDNSRNAPLAGFGYGLPISRLYAKYFQGDLVLHSMEGYGTDAVIYLKALSSESIERLPVFNKSAWKHYKLCTEADDWCIPSSEPKNLARHMRREDKRTQ
;
A
#
# COMPACT_ATOMS: atom_id res chain seq x y z
N MET A 1 -6.76 -35.63 -22.03
CA MET A 1 -6.17 -34.28 -21.90
C MET A 1 -6.25 -33.66 -20.49
N LYS A 2 -7.36 -33.77 -19.73
CA LYS A 2 -7.44 -33.22 -18.34
C LYS A 2 -6.49 -33.90 -17.34
N PHE A 3 -6.31 -35.22 -17.42
CA PHE A 3 -5.43 -35.99 -16.53
C PHE A 3 -3.93 -35.70 -16.77
N ALA A 4 -3.53 -35.54 -18.03
CA ALA A 4 -2.17 -35.15 -18.40
C ALA A 4 -1.85 -33.70 -17.96
N ARG A 5 -2.81 -32.76 -18.12
CA ARG A 5 -2.69 -31.40 -17.57
C ARG A 5 -2.60 -31.41 -16.05
N PHE A 6 -3.32 -32.29 -15.35
CA PHE A 6 -3.25 -32.45 -13.89
C PHE A 6 -1.88 -32.96 -13.42
N LEU A 7 -1.33 -33.98 -14.09
CA LEU A 7 0.00 -34.53 -13.77
C LEU A 7 1.14 -33.52 -14.07
N LEU A 8 1.06 -32.80 -15.19
CA LEU A 8 2.01 -31.72 -15.52
C LEU A 8 1.93 -30.56 -14.52
N LYS A 9 0.71 -30.19 -14.08
CA LYS A 9 0.50 -29.15 -13.07
C LYS A 9 1.09 -29.56 -11.71
N ASN A 10 0.95 -30.82 -11.31
CA ASN A 10 1.54 -31.35 -10.07
C ASN A 10 3.08 -31.47 -10.13
N ALA A 11 3.65 -31.82 -11.28
CA ALA A 11 5.10 -31.84 -11.47
C ALA A 11 5.71 -30.42 -11.51
N ALA A 12 5.01 -29.46 -12.12
CA ALA A 12 5.38 -28.04 -12.10
C ALA A 12 5.32 -27.47 -10.67
N LEU A 13 4.28 -27.80 -9.90
CA LEU A 13 4.15 -27.44 -8.49
C LEU A 13 5.27 -28.04 -7.62
N ALA A 14 5.70 -29.28 -7.90
CA ALA A 14 6.82 -29.91 -7.19
C ALA A 14 8.16 -29.20 -7.42
N ASN A 15 8.33 -28.50 -8.55
CA ASN A 15 9.55 -27.74 -8.87
C ASN A 15 9.51 -26.29 -8.35
N ALA A 16 8.36 -25.82 -7.83
CA ALA A 16 8.19 -24.44 -7.39
C ALA A 16 9.25 -24.00 -6.35
N PRO A 17 9.59 -24.78 -5.30
CA PRO A 17 10.61 -24.38 -4.32
C PRO A 17 11.97 -24.07 -4.95
N LYS A 18 12.40 -24.88 -5.94
CA LYS A 18 13.67 -24.69 -6.65
C LYS A 18 13.66 -23.42 -7.49
N GLN A 19 12.55 -23.11 -8.15
CA GLN A 19 12.42 -21.88 -8.94
C GLN A 19 12.38 -20.64 -8.05
N ILE A 20 11.66 -20.71 -6.92
CA ILE A 20 11.63 -19.62 -5.93
C ILE A 20 13.04 -19.36 -5.40
N GLU A 21 13.80 -20.41 -5.08
CA GLU A 21 15.21 -20.26 -4.67
C GLU A 21 16.07 -19.65 -5.78
N ARG A 22 15.92 -20.09 -7.04
CA ARG A 22 16.66 -19.53 -8.19
C ARG A 22 16.39 -18.03 -8.33
N PHE A 23 15.13 -17.62 -8.43
CA PHE A 23 14.76 -16.24 -8.76
C PHE A 23 14.91 -15.27 -7.59
N SER A 24 14.79 -15.74 -6.34
CA SER A 24 14.97 -14.90 -5.15
C SER A 24 16.42 -14.48 -4.88
N ARG A 25 17.40 -15.10 -5.55
CA ARG A 25 18.81 -14.68 -5.48
C ARG A 25 19.10 -13.42 -6.29
N PHE A 26 18.23 -13.07 -7.24
CA PHE A 26 18.36 -11.84 -8.01
C PHE A 26 17.71 -10.68 -7.26
N SER A 27 18.30 -9.50 -7.41
CA SER A 27 17.72 -8.26 -6.88
C SER A 27 16.70 -7.70 -7.87
N PRO A 28 15.51 -7.29 -7.42
CA PRO A 28 14.57 -6.54 -8.25
C PRO A 28 15.19 -5.28 -8.84
N SER A 29 14.83 -4.96 -10.08
CA SER A 29 15.31 -3.79 -10.81
C SER A 29 14.32 -2.64 -10.67
N PRO A 30 14.62 -1.58 -9.87
CA PRO A 30 13.72 -0.45 -9.75
C PRO A 30 13.76 0.43 -11.00
N LEU A 31 12.58 0.87 -11.45
CA LEU A 31 12.43 1.82 -12.55
C LEU A 31 12.02 3.21 -12.03
N SER A 32 12.50 4.25 -12.69
CA SER A 32 11.98 5.60 -12.50
C SER A 32 10.73 5.84 -13.33
N MET A 33 9.89 6.78 -12.88
CA MET A 33 8.74 7.25 -13.65
C MET A 33 9.17 7.84 -15.00
N LYS A 34 10.33 8.49 -15.05
CA LYS A 34 10.97 8.91 -16.31
C LYS A 34 11.22 7.73 -17.25
N GLN A 35 11.80 6.63 -16.77
CA GLN A 35 12.03 5.43 -17.61
C GLN A 35 10.72 4.83 -18.13
N PHE A 36 9.66 4.77 -17.32
CA PHE A 36 8.36 4.30 -17.80
C PHE A 36 7.80 5.15 -18.94
N ILE A 37 7.94 6.48 -18.85
CA ILE A 37 7.46 7.42 -19.86
C ILE A 37 8.31 7.38 -21.12
N ASP A 38 9.63 7.48 -20.97
CA ASP A 38 10.56 7.42 -22.09
C ASP A 38 10.38 6.12 -22.88
N PHE A 39 10.08 5.01 -22.18
CA PHE A 39 9.70 3.74 -22.80
C PHE A 39 8.38 3.84 -23.55
N GLY A 40 7.29 4.29 -22.91
CA GLY A 40 5.96 4.26 -23.53
C GLY A 40 5.68 5.35 -24.57
N SER A 41 6.42 6.46 -24.59
CA SER A 41 6.20 7.57 -25.53
C SER A 41 6.97 7.49 -26.84
N ALA A 42 8.23 7.01 -26.80
CA ALA A 42 9.15 7.11 -27.94
C ALA A 42 9.75 5.77 -28.38
N ASN A 43 9.85 4.79 -27.46
CA ASN A 43 10.59 3.53 -27.67
C ASN A 43 9.75 2.28 -27.34
N GLY A 44 8.42 2.41 -27.34
CA GLY A 44 7.50 1.38 -26.84
C GLY A 44 7.53 0.14 -27.72
N CYS A 45 8.41 -0.81 -27.41
CA CYS A 45 8.53 -2.06 -28.12
C CYS A 45 8.03 -3.20 -27.24
N GLU A 46 6.96 -3.88 -27.68
CA GLU A 46 6.37 -5.02 -26.98
C GLU A 46 7.43 -6.09 -26.68
N LYS A 47 8.34 -6.37 -27.62
CA LYS A 47 9.43 -7.33 -27.47
C LYS A 47 10.39 -6.97 -26.34
N THR A 48 10.73 -5.68 -26.21
CA THR A 48 11.59 -5.19 -25.13
C THR A 48 10.88 -5.27 -23.79
N SER A 49 9.59 -4.92 -23.75
CA SER A 49 8.76 -5.06 -22.54
C SER A 49 8.68 -6.52 -22.09
N PHE A 50 8.37 -7.43 -23.02
CA PHE A 50 8.35 -8.87 -22.79
C PHE A 50 9.70 -9.39 -22.28
N ALA A 51 10.80 -9.03 -22.95
CA ALA A 51 12.14 -9.48 -22.59
C ALA A 51 12.54 -9.06 -21.16
N PHE A 52 12.12 -7.87 -20.73
CA PHE A 52 12.31 -7.39 -19.37
C PHE A 52 11.39 -8.10 -18.38
N LEU A 53 10.07 -8.10 -18.63
CA LEU A 53 9.06 -8.57 -17.67
C LEU A 53 9.11 -10.07 -17.42
N ARG A 54 9.44 -10.88 -18.42
CA ARG A 54 9.60 -12.33 -18.25
C ARG A 54 10.72 -12.73 -17.30
N GLN A 55 11.66 -11.82 -17.01
CA GLN A 55 12.70 -11.99 -16.00
C GLN A 55 12.34 -11.27 -14.70
N GLU A 56 11.93 -10.01 -14.79
CA GLU A 56 11.69 -9.15 -13.63
C GLU A 56 10.50 -9.62 -12.77
N LEU A 57 9.38 -10.05 -13.38
CA LEU A 57 8.20 -10.48 -12.63
C LEU A 57 8.48 -11.76 -11.80
N PRO A 58 9.11 -12.83 -12.33
CA PRO A 58 9.58 -13.94 -11.51
C PRO A 58 10.50 -13.54 -10.36
N VAL A 59 11.42 -12.58 -10.58
CA VAL A 59 12.32 -12.08 -9.53
C VAL A 59 11.53 -11.40 -8.40
N ARG A 60 10.61 -10.49 -8.72
CA ARG A 60 9.78 -9.79 -7.72
C ARG A 60 8.88 -10.75 -6.94
N LEU A 61 8.25 -11.71 -7.63
CA LEU A 61 7.43 -12.75 -7.00
C LEU A 61 8.27 -13.65 -6.08
N ALA A 62 9.39 -14.17 -6.56
CA ALA A 62 10.22 -15.09 -5.79
C ALA A 62 10.82 -14.42 -4.55
N ASN A 63 11.27 -13.16 -4.65
CA ASN A 63 11.78 -12.39 -3.50
C ASN A 63 10.74 -12.31 -2.39
N ILE A 64 9.51 -11.90 -2.71
CA ILE A 64 8.49 -11.77 -1.67
C ILE A 64 7.98 -13.14 -1.18
N MET A 65 7.91 -14.15 -2.05
CA MET A 65 7.54 -15.52 -1.64
C MET A 65 8.51 -16.08 -0.60
N ARG A 66 9.83 -15.82 -0.72
CA ARG A 66 10.81 -16.20 0.31
C ARG A 66 10.50 -15.58 1.66
N GLU A 67 10.02 -14.34 1.68
CA GLU A 67 9.61 -13.67 2.92
C GLU A 67 8.31 -14.26 3.49
N ILE A 68 7.38 -14.70 2.64
CA ILE A 68 6.19 -15.43 3.11
C ILE A 68 6.63 -16.70 3.84
N TYR A 69 7.54 -17.51 3.26
CA TYR A 69 7.98 -18.78 3.86
C TYR A 69 8.76 -18.67 5.19
N ILE A 70 9.13 -17.46 5.62
CA ILE A 70 9.80 -17.24 6.91
C ILE A 70 8.89 -16.56 7.94
N LEU A 71 7.61 -16.37 7.61
CA LEU A 71 6.59 -16.00 8.58
C LEU A 71 6.43 -17.10 9.65
N PRO A 72 5.88 -16.76 10.82
CA PRO A 72 5.59 -17.75 11.86
C PRO A 72 4.69 -18.87 11.33
N ASP A 73 5.02 -20.12 11.67
CA ASP A 73 4.28 -21.31 11.23
C ASP A 73 2.76 -21.20 11.47
N PRO A 74 2.26 -20.71 12.62
CA PRO A 74 0.81 -20.65 12.82
C PRO A 74 0.13 -19.65 11.87
N LEU A 75 0.81 -18.57 11.46
CA LEU A 75 0.30 -17.64 10.45
C LEU A 75 0.33 -18.28 9.05
N LEU A 76 1.41 -19.00 8.72
CA LEU A 76 1.54 -19.72 7.45
C LEU A 76 0.45 -20.78 7.22
N HIS A 77 -0.04 -21.39 8.30
CA HIS A 77 -1.08 -22.43 8.24
C HIS A 77 -2.51 -21.88 8.24
N THR A 78 -2.69 -20.55 8.30
CA THR A 78 -4.01 -19.96 8.14
C THR A 78 -4.54 -20.19 6.71
N PRO A 79 -5.79 -20.64 6.52
CA PRO A 79 -6.34 -20.94 5.19
C PRO A 79 -6.18 -19.78 4.20
N SER A 80 -6.34 -18.54 4.69
CA SER A 80 -6.21 -17.35 3.87
C SER A 80 -4.77 -17.11 3.38
N VAL A 81 -3.74 -17.31 4.23
CA VAL A 81 -2.34 -17.17 3.80
C VAL A 81 -1.95 -18.28 2.82
N GLN A 82 -2.40 -19.51 3.04
CA GLN A 82 -2.17 -20.63 2.11
C GLN A 82 -2.79 -20.37 0.73
N LEU A 83 -3.99 -19.76 0.70
CA LEU A 83 -4.63 -19.37 -0.54
C LEU A 83 -3.80 -18.32 -1.30
N VAL A 84 -3.30 -17.29 -0.61
CA VAL A 84 -2.40 -16.30 -1.24
C VAL A 84 -1.11 -16.97 -1.74
N GLN A 85 -0.50 -17.86 -0.96
CA GLN A 85 0.68 -18.61 -1.41
C GLN A 85 0.40 -19.38 -2.70
N SER A 86 -0.74 -20.06 -2.79
CA SER A 86 -1.13 -20.82 -3.98
C SER A 86 -1.23 -19.94 -5.23
N TRP A 87 -1.76 -18.72 -5.10
CA TRP A 87 -1.85 -17.76 -6.20
C TRP A 87 -0.48 -17.30 -6.67
N TYR A 88 0.43 -16.98 -5.75
CA TYR A 88 1.79 -16.56 -6.08
C TYR A 88 2.59 -17.69 -6.73
N ILE A 89 2.47 -18.93 -6.23
CA ILE A 89 3.10 -20.11 -6.84
C ILE A 89 2.56 -20.30 -8.26
N GLN A 90 1.25 -20.25 -8.46
CA GLN A 90 0.65 -20.43 -9.78
C GLN A 90 1.14 -19.34 -10.76
N SER A 91 1.11 -18.07 -10.35
CA SER A 91 1.58 -16.95 -11.18
C SER A 91 3.07 -17.07 -11.52
N LEU A 92 3.91 -17.50 -10.57
CA LEU A 92 5.33 -17.73 -10.84
C LEU A 92 5.54 -18.85 -11.86
N MET A 93 4.85 -19.99 -11.68
CA MET A 93 5.01 -21.13 -12.59
C MET A 93 4.54 -20.79 -14.01
N GLU A 94 3.44 -20.06 -14.15
CA GLU A 94 2.95 -19.57 -15.46
C GLU A 94 3.97 -18.63 -16.13
N LEU A 95 4.58 -17.70 -15.38
CA LEU A 95 5.58 -16.77 -15.94
C LEU A 95 6.88 -17.48 -16.35
N ILE A 96 7.29 -18.53 -15.65
CA ILE A 96 8.52 -19.26 -15.95
C ILE A 96 8.45 -19.95 -17.31
N GLU A 97 7.26 -20.31 -17.79
CA GLU A 97 7.07 -20.89 -19.13
C GLU A 97 7.52 -19.94 -20.26
N PHE A 98 7.60 -18.63 -19.99
CA PHE A 98 8.01 -17.60 -20.96
C PHE A 98 9.50 -17.25 -20.93
N VAL A 99 10.24 -17.67 -19.90
CA VAL A 99 11.65 -17.28 -19.66
C VAL A 99 12.54 -17.61 -20.85
N GLU A 100 12.37 -18.80 -21.43
CA GLU A 100 13.19 -19.31 -22.55
C GLU A 100 12.50 -19.17 -23.93
N LYS A 101 11.34 -18.50 -24.00
CA LYS A 101 10.58 -18.35 -25.27
C LYS A 101 11.23 -17.31 -26.20
N ASN A 102 10.96 -17.41 -27.49
CA ASN A 102 11.51 -16.46 -28.46
C ASN A 102 10.71 -15.13 -28.43
N PRO A 103 11.33 -13.96 -28.15
CA PRO A 103 10.66 -12.66 -28.18
C PRO A 103 10.22 -12.21 -29.58
N GLU A 104 10.69 -12.88 -30.65
CA GLU A 104 10.30 -12.58 -32.02
C GLU A 104 8.98 -13.23 -32.44
N ASP A 105 8.46 -14.18 -31.65
CA ASP A 105 7.20 -14.88 -31.95
C ASP A 105 5.99 -14.09 -31.45
N GLN A 106 5.20 -13.54 -32.37
CA GLN A 106 4.01 -12.74 -32.03
C GLN A 106 2.97 -13.52 -31.21
N ARG A 107 2.86 -14.84 -31.39
CA ARG A 107 1.95 -15.65 -30.58
C ARG A 107 2.39 -15.70 -29.13
N VAL A 108 3.70 -15.83 -28.89
CA VAL A 108 4.27 -15.79 -27.54
C VAL A 108 4.00 -14.46 -26.86
N LEU A 109 4.11 -13.34 -27.57
CA LEU A 109 3.81 -12.00 -27.03
C LEU A 109 2.33 -11.87 -26.64
N SER A 110 1.42 -12.30 -27.52
CA SER A 110 -0.02 -12.32 -27.24
C SER A 110 -0.37 -13.22 -26.03
N ASP A 111 0.16 -14.44 -26.00
CA ASP A 111 -0.04 -15.39 -24.90
C ASP A 111 0.50 -14.83 -23.58
N PHE A 112 1.62 -14.09 -23.62
CA PHE A 112 2.19 -13.44 -22.45
C PHE A 112 1.28 -12.33 -21.92
N THR A 113 0.75 -11.47 -22.78
CA THR A 113 -0.20 -10.42 -22.40
C THR A 113 -1.46 -11.01 -21.75
N GLU A 114 -2.01 -12.09 -22.31
CA GLU A 114 -3.16 -12.81 -21.73
C GLU A 114 -2.81 -13.43 -20.36
N ALA A 115 -1.62 -14.01 -20.22
CA ALA A 115 -1.14 -14.53 -18.96
C ALA A 115 -1.02 -13.41 -17.89
N LEU A 116 -0.51 -12.23 -18.26
CA LEU A 116 -0.44 -11.07 -17.35
C LEU A 116 -1.82 -10.59 -16.91
N VAL A 117 -2.80 -10.54 -17.81
CA VAL A 117 -4.20 -10.21 -17.48
C VAL A 117 -4.77 -11.25 -16.50
N THR A 118 -4.50 -12.53 -16.74
CA THR A 118 -4.95 -13.63 -15.86
C THR A 118 -4.33 -13.51 -14.47
N ILE A 119 -3.03 -13.22 -14.38
CA ILE A 119 -2.30 -13.01 -13.12
C ILE A 119 -2.86 -11.80 -12.36
N ARG A 120 -3.09 -10.67 -13.05
CA ARG A 120 -3.71 -9.46 -12.48
C ARG A 120 -5.04 -9.81 -11.83
N ASN A 121 -5.92 -10.49 -12.57
CA ASN A 121 -7.25 -10.85 -12.11
C ASN A 121 -7.21 -11.82 -10.92
N ARG A 122 -6.32 -12.82 -10.95
CA ARG A 122 -6.09 -13.75 -9.83
C ARG A 122 -5.67 -13.01 -8.55
N HIS A 123 -4.89 -11.94 -8.70
CA HIS A 123 -4.34 -11.20 -7.57
C HIS A 123 -5.25 -10.08 -7.05
N ASN A 124 -6.46 -9.90 -7.59
CA ASN A 124 -7.39 -8.83 -7.19
C ASN A 124 -7.70 -8.84 -5.69
N ASN A 125 -7.95 -10.01 -5.12
CA ASN A 125 -8.37 -10.18 -3.72
C ASN A 125 -7.22 -10.43 -2.73
N VAL A 126 -5.95 -10.27 -3.15
CA VAL A 126 -4.80 -10.52 -2.27
C VAL A 126 -4.81 -9.68 -0.99
N VAL A 127 -5.21 -8.40 -1.06
CA VAL A 127 -5.26 -7.52 0.12
C VAL A 127 -6.29 -8.00 1.15
N PRO A 128 -7.59 -8.15 0.82
CA PRO A 128 -8.57 -8.62 1.80
C PRO A 128 -8.28 -10.06 2.27
N THR A 129 -7.80 -10.95 1.41
CA THR A 129 -7.44 -12.32 1.81
C THR A 129 -6.24 -12.34 2.77
N MET A 130 -5.17 -11.60 2.50
CA MET A 130 -4.03 -11.53 3.42
C MET A 130 -4.42 -10.88 4.76
N ALA A 131 -5.27 -9.84 4.74
CA ALA A 131 -5.81 -9.25 5.95
C ALA A 131 -6.61 -10.27 6.78
N GLN A 132 -7.43 -11.09 6.12
CA GLN A 132 -8.18 -12.16 6.75
C GLN A 132 -7.27 -13.21 7.41
N GLY A 133 -6.16 -13.59 6.77
CA GLY A 133 -5.19 -14.52 7.38
C GLY A 133 -4.52 -13.97 8.63
N VAL A 134 -4.23 -12.68 8.68
CA VAL A 134 -3.70 -12.02 9.89
C VAL A 134 -4.74 -11.97 11.00
N ILE A 135 -6.02 -11.79 10.65
CA ILE A 135 -7.14 -11.84 11.60
C ILE A 135 -7.31 -13.27 12.15
N GLU A 136 -7.33 -14.29 11.28
CA GLU A 136 -7.39 -15.70 11.66
C GLU A 136 -6.28 -16.06 12.67
N TYR A 137 -5.06 -15.62 12.41
CA TYR A 137 -3.92 -15.80 13.33
C TYR A 137 -4.13 -15.08 14.67
N LYS A 138 -4.52 -13.80 14.64
CA LYS A 138 -4.72 -12.98 15.85
C LYS A 138 -5.79 -13.57 16.77
N GLU A 139 -6.85 -14.14 16.20
CA GLU A 139 -7.93 -14.74 16.98
C GLU A 139 -7.53 -16.07 17.62
N ALA A 140 -6.77 -16.90 16.90
CA ALA A 140 -6.37 -18.21 17.37
C ALA A 140 -5.22 -18.15 18.40
N PHE A 141 -4.26 -17.24 18.23
CA PHE A 141 -3.00 -17.25 18.97
C PHE A 141 -2.75 -15.99 19.82
N GLY A 142 -3.60 -14.97 19.70
CA GLY A 142 -3.32 -13.65 20.27
C GLY A 142 -2.20 -12.92 19.51
N VAL A 143 -1.63 -11.89 20.13
CA VAL A 143 -0.55 -11.09 19.52
C VAL A 143 0.49 -10.76 20.58
N ASP A 144 1.72 -11.21 20.37
CA ASP A 144 2.88 -10.72 21.10
C ASP A 144 3.57 -9.57 20.32
N PRO A 145 4.32 -8.68 21.00
CA PRO A 145 4.97 -7.55 20.36
C PRO A 145 5.96 -7.92 19.24
N VAL A 146 6.69 -9.03 19.37
CA VAL A 146 7.71 -9.46 18.39
C VAL A 146 7.03 -9.93 17.11
N THR A 147 6.01 -10.78 17.24
CA THR A 147 5.25 -11.23 16.08
C THR A 147 4.56 -10.05 15.38
N ASN A 148 4.01 -9.09 16.14
CA ASN A 148 3.41 -7.91 15.55
C ASN A 148 4.41 -7.08 14.72
N GLN A 149 5.64 -6.89 15.22
CA GLN A 149 6.69 -6.20 14.47
C GLN A 149 7.09 -6.95 13.19
N ASN A 150 7.25 -8.28 13.27
CA ASN A 150 7.59 -9.11 12.12
C ASN A 150 6.48 -9.12 11.06
N VAL A 151 5.22 -9.22 11.48
CA VAL A 151 4.06 -9.15 10.58
C VAL A 151 3.94 -7.76 9.97
N GLN A 152 4.17 -6.68 10.73
CA GLN A 152 4.19 -5.31 10.21
C GLN A 152 5.26 -5.13 9.13
N TYR A 153 6.50 -5.55 9.42
CA TYR A 153 7.62 -5.49 8.49
C TYR A 153 7.33 -6.26 7.20
N PHE A 154 6.78 -7.48 7.33
CA PHE A 154 6.37 -8.30 6.21
C PHE A 154 5.29 -7.63 5.37
N LEU A 155 4.19 -7.17 5.98
CA LEU A 155 3.03 -6.64 5.25
C LEU A 155 3.38 -5.36 4.49
N ASP A 156 4.20 -4.48 5.06
CA ASP A 156 4.70 -3.29 4.35
C ASP A 156 5.47 -3.68 3.08
N ARG A 157 6.33 -4.69 3.17
CA ARG A 157 7.12 -5.18 2.03
C ARG A 157 6.27 -5.97 1.04
N PHE A 158 5.35 -6.80 1.53
CA PHE A 158 4.44 -7.61 0.72
C PHE A 158 3.55 -6.74 -0.15
N TYR A 159 2.92 -5.72 0.44
CA TYR A 159 2.07 -4.81 -0.31
C TYR A 159 2.87 -3.88 -1.22
N MET A 160 4.07 -3.45 -0.82
CA MET A 160 4.98 -2.71 -1.72
C MET A 160 5.35 -3.54 -2.96
N SER A 161 5.75 -4.81 -2.77
CA SER A 161 6.01 -5.74 -3.87
C SER A 161 4.80 -5.88 -4.79
N ARG A 162 3.60 -6.05 -4.21
CA ARG A 162 2.35 -6.16 -4.97
C ARG A 162 2.02 -4.91 -5.77
N ILE A 163 2.17 -3.72 -5.20
CA ILE A 163 1.98 -2.44 -5.93
C ILE A 163 2.90 -2.42 -7.14
N SER A 164 4.17 -2.79 -6.96
CA SER A 164 5.17 -2.80 -8.03
C SER A 164 4.87 -3.81 -9.15
N ILE A 165 4.41 -5.02 -8.79
CA ILE A 165 4.02 -6.06 -9.76
C ILE A 165 2.80 -5.58 -10.55
N ARG A 166 1.81 -4.98 -9.87
CA ARG A 166 0.63 -4.43 -10.53
C ARG A 166 0.98 -3.26 -11.45
N MET A 167 1.93 -2.42 -11.06
CA MET A 167 2.44 -1.32 -11.90
C MET A 167 3.01 -1.87 -13.22
N LEU A 168 3.92 -2.84 -13.16
CA LEU A 168 4.53 -3.45 -14.35
C LEU A 168 3.49 -4.12 -15.27
N ILE A 169 2.58 -4.91 -14.70
CA ILE A 169 1.52 -5.59 -15.46
C ILE A 169 0.58 -4.58 -16.12
N ASN A 170 0.17 -3.54 -15.38
CA ASN A 170 -0.71 -2.50 -15.92
C ASN A 170 -0.03 -1.70 -17.04
N GLN A 171 1.26 -1.37 -16.90
CA GLN A 171 1.99 -0.69 -17.97
C GLN A 171 2.02 -1.52 -19.25
N HIS A 172 2.35 -2.82 -19.16
CA HIS A 172 2.39 -3.69 -20.34
C HIS A 172 1.01 -3.83 -21.00
N THR A 173 0.00 -4.19 -20.21
CA THR A 173 -1.36 -4.44 -20.72
C THR A 173 -1.98 -3.17 -21.31
N LEU A 174 -1.82 -2.00 -20.68
CA LEU A 174 -2.37 -0.75 -21.21
C LEU A 174 -1.66 -0.25 -22.48
N LEU A 175 -0.40 -0.65 -22.71
CA LEU A 175 0.35 -0.25 -23.90
C LEU A 175 0.15 -1.23 -25.07
N PHE A 176 -0.03 -2.53 -24.81
CA PHE A 176 0.08 -3.57 -25.84
C PHE A 176 -1.17 -4.47 -26.01
N ASP A 177 -2.19 -4.41 -25.15
CA ASP A 177 -3.41 -5.25 -25.24
C ASP A 177 -4.41 -4.78 -26.33
N GLY A 178 -3.92 -4.05 -27.36
CA GLY A 178 -4.70 -3.63 -28.53
C GLY A 178 -5.78 -2.56 -28.29
N GLY A 179 -6.13 -2.28 -27.04
CA GLY A 179 -7.04 -1.18 -26.67
C GLY A 179 -6.28 0.05 -26.23
N THR A 180 -6.21 1.10 -27.06
CA THR A 180 -5.95 2.45 -26.52
C THR A 180 -6.98 2.69 -25.44
N ASN A 181 -6.57 2.98 -24.20
CA ASN A 181 -7.51 3.24 -23.09
C ASN A 181 -8.47 4.37 -23.52
N PRO A 182 -9.73 4.08 -23.90
CA PRO A 182 -10.57 5.08 -24.55
C PRO A 182 -10.90 6.22 -23.59
N ALA A 183 -10.86 5.94 -22.28
CA ALA A 183 -11.12 6.91 -21.23
C ALA A 183 -9.99 7.95 -21.09
N HIS A 184 -8.73 7.58 -21.36
CA HIS A 184 -7.57 8.45 -21.15
C HIS A 184 -6.52 8.29 -22.26
N PRO A 185 -6.79 8.82 -23.47
CA PRO A 185 -5.91 8.64 -24.63
C PRO A 185 -4.54 9.34 -24.50
N LYS A 186 -4.39 10.27 -23.54
CA LYS A 186 -3.14 11.00 -23.29
C LYS A 186 -2.21 10.30 -22.29
N HIS A 187 -2.67 9.22 -21.65
CA HIS A 187 -1.86 8.50 -20.67
C HIS A 187 -0.86 7.57 -21.36
N ILE A 188 0.29 7.39 -20.71
CA ILE A 188 1.31 6.42 -21.11
C ILE A 188 1.18 5.21 -20.20
N GLY A 189 0.35 4.26 -20.66
CA GLY A 189 -0.17 3.21 -19.82
C GLY A 189 -1.06 3.80 -18.71
N SER A 190 -0.62 3.67 -17.47
CA SER A 190 -1.30 4.19 -16.26
C SER A 190 -0.75 5.53 -15.77
N ILE A 191 0.31 6.05 -16.41
CA ILE A 191 0.95 7.31 -16.03
C ILE A 191 0.34 8.45 -16.84
N ASP A 192 -0.06 9.51 -16.15
CA ASP A 192 -0.40 10.79 -16.78
C ASP A 192 0.84 11.70 -16.75
N PRO A 193 1.39 12.09 -17.91
CA PRO A 193 2.52 13.01 -17.98
C PRO A 193 2.17 14.44 -17.54
N ASN A 194 0.88 14.79 -17.48
CA ASN A 194 0.39 16.11 -17.08
C ASN A 194 -0.80 15.98 -16.12
N CYS A 195 -0.63 15.18 -15.06
CA CYS A 195 -1.63 14.96 -14.02
C CYS A 195 -1.95 16.28 -13.30
N GLU A 196 -3.15 16.81 -13.48
CA GLU A 196 -3.65 17.95 -12.72
C GLU A 196 -4.05 17.51 -11.31
N VAL A 197 -3.28 17.94 -10.32
CA VAL A 197 -3.36 17.38 -8.96
C VAL A 197 -4.67 17.77 -8.27
N VAL A 198 -5.17 18.97 -8.55
CA VAL A 198 -6.41 19.50 -7.95
C VAL A 198 -7.63 18.71 -8.44
N ASP A 199 -7.65 18.29 -9.70
CA ASP A 199 -8.73 17.47 -10.25
C ASP A 199 -8.82 16.12 -9.53
N VAL A 200 -7.68 15.46 -9.30
CA VAL A 200 -7.64 14.18 -8.56
C VAL A 200 -8.08 14.36 -7.10
N VAL A 201 -7.79 15.52 -6.50
CA VAL A 201 -8.30 15.89 -5.16
C VAL A 201 -9.82 16.02 -5.17
N GLN A 202 -10.38 16.71 -6.17
CA GLN A 202 -11.82 16.87 -6.30
C GLN A 202 -12.51 15.52 -6.49
N ASP A 203 -12.02 14.69 -7.43
CA ASP A 203 -12.58 13.36 -7.70
C ASP A 203 -12.59 12.46 -6.46
N ALA A 204 -11.49 12.46 -5.70
CA ALA A 204 -11.37 11.67 -4.49
C ALA A 204 -12.30 12.19 -3.38
N TYR A 205 -12.46 13.51 -3.28
CA TYR A 205 -13.38 14.14 -2.34
C TYR A 205 -14.83 13.81 -2.68
N GLU A 206 -15.29 14.00 -3.93
CA GLU A 206 -16.67 13.76 -4.35
C GLU A 206 -17.09 12.31 -4.10
N ASN A 207 -16.22 11.35 -4.43
CA ASN A 207 -16.51 9.94 -4.18
C ASN A 207 -16.53 9.61 -2.68
N SER A 208 -15.70 10.27 -1.87
CA SER A 208 -15.75 10.12 -0.41
C SER A 208 -16.99 10.78 0.20
N LYS A 209 -17.38 11.94 -0.33
CA LYS A 209 -18.58 12.71 0.05
C LYS A 209 -19.82 11.87 -0.18
N MET A 210 -19.96 11.26 -1.36
CA MET A 210 -21.08 10.36 -1.68
C MET A 210 -21.21 9.20 -0.69
N LEU A 211 -20.09 8.57 -0.29
CA LEU A 211 -20.12 7.49 0.71
C LEU A 211 -20.44 8.00 2.12
N CYS A 212 -19.94 9.18 2.47
CA CYS A 212 -20.20 9.84 3.75
C CYS A 212 -21.68 10.21 3.87
N ASP A 213 -22.25 10.84 2.83
CA ASP A 213 -23.67 11.20 2.75
C ASP A 213 -24.56 9.96 2.79
N GLN A 214 -24.16 8.86 2.13
CA GLN A 214 -24.93 7.61 2.18
C GLN A 214 -24.98 7.01 3.60
N TYR A 215 -23.94 7.19 4.41
CA TYR A 215 -23.84 6.58 5.74
C TYR A 215 -24.34 7.50 6.86
N TYR A 216 -24.00 8.79 6.83
CA TYR A 216 -24.30 9.76 7.87
C TYR A 216 -25.38 10.79 7.48
N LEU A 217 -25.85 10.80 6.23
CA LEU A 217 -26.78 11.81 5.69
C LEU A 217 -26.23 13.25 5.73
N ALA A 218 -24.93 13.41 5.97
CA ALA A 218 -24.22 14.69 6.02
C ALA A 218 -22.73 14.47 5.72
N SER A 219 -22.08 15.50 5.18
CA SER A 219 -20.65 15.52 4.89
C SER A 219 -20.08 16.94 5.00
N PRO A 220 -18.80 17.09 5.40
CA PRO A 220 -18.15 18.40 5.43
C PRO A 220 -17.82 18.89 4.02
N GLU A 221 -17.90 20.20 3.80
CA GLU A 221 -17.50 20.87 2.54
C GLU A 221 -15.98 20.84 2.31
N LEU A 222 -15.55 21.08 1.07
CA LEU A 222 -14.13 21.11 0.68
C LEU A 222 -13.62 22.54 0.46
N GLU A 223 -12.48 22.87 1.05
CA GLU A 223 -11.75 24.11 0.76
C GLU A 223 -10.35 23.80 0.19
N ILE A 224 -10.09 24.14 -1.08
CA ILE A 224 -8.78 23.90 -1.72
C ILE A 224 -7.99 25.21 -1.82
N LYS A 225 -6.72 25.17 -1.43
CA LYS A 225 -5.73 26.23 -1.69
C LYS A 225 -4.51 25.65 -2.39
N GLN A 226 -4.08 26.29 -3.46
CA GLN A 226 -2.87 25.90 -4.18
C GLN A 226 -1.78 26.96 -4.09
N ALA A 227 -0.52 26.53 -4.03
CA ALA A 227 0.65 27.40 -4.07
C ALA A 227 1.71 26.77 -4.98
N ASN A 228 1.83 27.31 -6.19
CA ASN A 228 2.82 26.86 -7.16
C ASN A 228 4.06 27.77 -7.11
N ALA A 229 5.14 27.31 -6.48
CA ALA A 229 6.38 28.08 -6.37
C ALA A 229 7.21 28.07 -7.66
N LYS A 230 6.98 27.12 -8.58
CA LYS A 230 7.63 27.09 -9.90
C LYS A 230 7.01 28.09 -10.86
N THR A 231 5.68 28.13 -10.91
CA THR A 231 4.90 29.01 -11.79
C THR A 231 3.70 29.58 -11.01
N PRO A 232 3.88 30.72 -10.30
CA PRO A 232 2.81 31.32 -9.51
C PRO A 232 1.54 31.59 -10.31
N GLY A 233 0.38 31.23 -9.74
CA GLY A 233 -0.93 31.42 -10.36
C GLY A 233 -1.34 30.36 -11.39
N GLN A 234 -0.45 29.45 -11.79
CA GLN A 234 -0.76 28.35 -12.70
C GLN A 234 -1.19 27.08 -11.94
N PRO A 235 -2.07 26.24 -12.52
CA PRO A 235 -2.45 24.97 -11.91
C PRO A 235 -1.24 24.05 -11.70
N ILE A 236 -1.29 23.26 -10.62
CA ILE A 236 -0.22 22.36 -10.24
C ILE A 236 -0.37 21.04 -11.00
N HIS A 237 0.57 20.79 -11.89
CA HIS A 237 0.68 19.57 -12.66
C HIS A 237 1.91 18.77 -12.23
N MET A 238 1.82 17.44 -12.33
CA MET A 238 2.96 16.57 -12.16
C MET A 238 2.87 15.35 -13.08
N VAL A 239 4.00 14.70 -13.29
CA VAL A 239 4.03 13.37 -13.86
C VAL A 239 3.71 12.37 -12.75
N TYR A 240 2.60 11.64 -12.83
CA TYR A 240 2.23 10.66 -11.80
C TYR A 240 1.26 9.58 -12.30
N VAL A 241 0.97 8.59 -11.46
CA VAL A 241 -0.10 7.61 -11.68
C VAL A 241 -1.36 8.12 -10.97
N PRO A 242 -2.38 8.65 -11.68
CA PRO A 242 -3.53 9.30 -11.05
C PRO A 242 -4.28 8.36 -10.09
N SER A 243 -4.39 7.08 -10.45
CA SER A 243 -5.06 6.08 -9.61
C SER A 243 -4.36 5.83 -8.26
N HIS A 244 -3.03 6.00 -8.18
CA HIS A 244 -2.29 5.90 -6.92
C HIS A 244 -2.58 7.11 -6.03
N LEU A 245 -2.55 8.31 -6.63
CA LEU A 245 -2.86 9.56 -5.93
C LEU A 245 -4.31 9.56 -5.43
N TYR A 246 -5.26 9.20 -6.30
CA TYR A 246 -6.67 9.04 -5.97
C TYR A 246 -6.86 8.10 -4.77
N HIS A 247 -6.22 6.93 -4.76
CA HIS A 247 -6.36 5.98 -3.66
C HIS A 247 -5.93 6.57 -2.31
N MET A 248 -4.79 7.28 -2.27
CA MET A 248 -4.32 7.93 -1.05
C MET A 248 -5.29 9.01 -0.57
N LEU A 249 -5.73 9.88 -1.48
CA LEU A 249 -6.63 10.99 -1.17
C LEU A 249 -8.00 10.47 -0.71
N PHE A 250 -8.55 9.46 -1.39
CA PHE A 250 -9.83 8.84 -1.07
C PHE A 250 -9.83 8.23 0.33
N GLU A 251 -8.78 7.48 0.70
CA GLU A 251 -8.67 6.94 2.06
C GLU A 251 -8.52 8.05 3.12
N LEU A 252 -7.77 9.11 2.85
CA LEU A 252 -7.63 10.23 3.78
C LEU A 252 -8.94 11.02 3.93
N PHE A 253 -9.66 11.28 2.83
CA PHE A 253 -10.95 11.98 2.88
C PHE A 253 -12.00 11.19 3.66
N LYS A 254 -12.13 9.88 3.43
CA LYS A 254 -13.03 9.05 4.24
C LYS A 254 -12.73 9.16 5.73
N ASN A 255 -11.46 9.11 6.13
CA ASN A 255 -11.06 9.22 7.53
C ASN A 255 -11.37 10.62 8.11
N ALA A 256 -11.01 11.68 7.38
CA ALA A 256 -11.26 13.07 7.77
C ALA A 256 -12.77 13.36 7.90
N MET A 257 -13.57 12.93 6.92
CA MET A 257 -15.02 13.09 6.91
C MET A 257 -15.67 12.34 8.07
N ARG A 258 -15.32 11.06 8.25
CA ARG A 258 -15.81 10.25 9.37
C ARG A 258 -15.51 10.91 10.71
N ALA A 259 -14.25 11.30 10.94
CA ALA A 259 -13.86 11.93 12.20
C ALA A 259 -14.58 13.27 12.42
N THR A 260 -14.76 14.07 11.36
CA THR A 260 -15.44 15.36 11.44
C THR A 260 -16.92 15.21 11.79
N VAL A 261 -17.61 14.27 11.15
CA VAL A 261 -19.04 14.00 11.41
C VAL A 261 -19.24 13.42 12.80
N GLU A 262 -18.48 12.38 13.18
CA GLU A 262 -18.61 11.74 14.50
C GLU A 262 -18.28 12.71 15.64
N PHE A 263 -17.33 13.63 15.46
CA PHE A 263 -16.96 14.60 16.50
C PHE A 263 -17.97 15.75 16.65
N HIS A 264 -18.75 16.04 15.60
CA HIS A 264 -19.71 17.16 15.55
C HIS A 264 -21.17 16.69 15.46
N GLU A 265 -21.48 15.49 15.97
CA GLU A 265 -22.84 14.91 15.90
C GLU A 265 -23.92 15.85 16.47
N ASP A 266 -23.60 16.59 17.54
CA ASP A 266 -24.50 17.56 18.18
C ASP A 266 -24.44 18.98 17.58
N SER A 267 -23.60 19.22 16.57
CA SER A 267 -23.41 20.55 15.99
C SER A 267 -24.30 20.77 14.75
N PRO A 268 -24.87 21.97 14.56
CA PRO A 268 -25.76 22.26 13.43
C PRO A 268 -25.03 22.38 12.08
N SER A 269 -23.70 22.46 12.08
CA SER A 269 -22.87 22.63 10.90
C SER A 269 -21.54 21.91 11.06
N LEU A 270 -21.05 21.30 9.98
CA LEU A 270 -19.76 20.64 9.95
C LEU A 270 -18.66 21.59 9.47
N PRO A 271 -17.50 21.65 10.13
CA PRO A 271 -16.36 22.41 9.61
C PRO A 271 -15.85 21.78 8.31
N PRO A 272 -15.37 22.59 7.35
CA PRO A 272 -14.89 22.08 6.07
C PRO A 272 -13.56 21.35 6.22
N VAL A 273 -13.33 20.36 5.36
CA VAL A 273 -12.03 19.72 5.18
C VAL A 273 -11.18 20.61 4.28
N LYS A 274 -10.01 21.02 4.77
CA LYS A 274 -9.13 21.97 4.08
C LYS A 274 -7.99 21.24 3.40
N VAL A 275 -7.78 21.49 2.12
CA VAL A 275 -6.69 20.92 1.34
C VAL A 275 -5.74 22.02 0.88
N LYS A 276 -4.44 21.82 1.12
CA LYS A 276 -3.38 22.67 0.60
C LYS A 276 -2.46 21.87 -0.32
N VAL A 277 -2.40 22.26 -1.60
CA VAL A 277 -1.50 21.68 -2.60
C VAL A 277 -0.35 22.67 -2.84
N VAL A 278 0.88 22.22 -2.64
CA VAL A 278 2.08 23.06 -2.81
C VAL A 278 3.06 22.37 -3.74
N LEU A 279 3.51 23.08 -4.78
CA LEU A 279 4.59 22.62 -5.66
C LEU A 279 5.85 23.43 -5.37
N GLY A 280 6.82 22.79 -4.74
CA GLY A 280 8.18 23.30 -4.54
C GLY A 280 9.12 22.94 -5.69
N LYS A 281 10.43 23.08 -5.47
CA LYS A 281 11.45 22.69 -6.46
C LYS A 281 11.56 21.16 -6.57
N GLU A 282 11.69 20.49 -5.43
CA GLU A 282 11.91 19.04 -5.29
C GLU A 282 10.63 18.29 -4.92
N ASP A 283 9.77 18.90 -4.11
CA ASP A 283 8.60 18.24 -3.55
C ASP A 283 7.29 18.81 -4.10
N LEU A 284 6.32 17.93 -4.28
CA LEU A 284 4.91 18.24 -4.32
C LEU A 284 4.28 17.76 -3.00
N THR A 285 3.60 18.66 -2.30
CA THR A 285 3.02 18.39 -0.98
C THR A 285 1.51 18.62 -1.02
N ILE A 286 0.76 17.64 -0.53
CA ILE A 286 -0.69 17.75 -0.36
C ILE A 286 -1.00 17.58 1.11
N LYS A 287 -1.52 18.63 1.75
CA LYS A 287 -1.95 18.59 3.14
C LYS A 287 -3.47 18.60 3.22
N ILE A 288 -4.05 17.62 3.89
CA ILE A 288 -5.49 17.54 4.21
C ILE A 288 -5.63 17.77 5.71
N SER A 289 -6.42 18.78 6.09
CA SER A 289 -6.65 19.20 7.46
C SER A 289 -8.13 19.04 7.79
N ASP A 290 -8.43 18.31 8.86
CA ASP A 290 -9.76 18.19 9.44
C ASP A 290 -9.83 18.81 10.83
N ASN A 291 -11.06 19.02 11.30
CA ASN A 291 -11.37 19.40 12.68
C ASN A 291 -12.09 18.25 13.40
N GLY A 292 -11.72 16.99 13.14
CA GLY A 292 -12.40 15.80 13.67
C GLY A 292 -12.02 15.41 15.09
N GLY A 293 -11.64 16.36 15.95
CA GLY A 293 -11.29 16.11 17.35
C GLY A 293 -9.91 15.50 17.60
N GLY A 294 -9.22 15.05 16.55
CA GLY A 294 -7.82 14.59 16.62
C GLY A 294 -7.61 13.26 17.34
N VAL A 295 -6.34 12.88 17.48
CA VAL A 295 -5.88 11.59 18.00
C VAL A 295 -4.71 11.80 18.97
N PRO A 296 -4.74 11.19 20.17
CA PRO A 296 -3.62 11.25 21.10
C PRO A 296 -2.32 10.74 20.47
N LEU A 297 -1.20 11.44 20.73
CA LEU A 297 0.10 11.14 20.12
C LEU A 297 0.52 9.66 20.23
N ARG A 298 0.29 9.03 21.39
CA ARG A 298 0.59 7.61 21.64
C ARG A 298 -0.12 6.62 20.69
N LYS A 299 -1.17 7.06 19.99
CA LYS A 299 -1.95 6.22 19.07
C LYS A 299 -1.57 6.46 17.60
N ILE A 300 -0.84 7.53 17.27
CA ILE A 300 -0.54 7.91 15.87
C ILE A 300 0.21 6.80 15.14
N GLU A 301 1.28 6.27 15.72
CA GLU A 301 2.03 5.17 15.09
C GLU A 301 1.18 3.91 14.89
N ARG A 302 0.24 3.66 15.81
CA ARG A 302 -0.66 2.51 15.75
C ARG A 302 -1.64 2.62 14.59
N LEU A 303 -1.99 3.82 14.11
CA LEU A 303 -2.87 4.00 12.94
C LEU A 303 -2.30 3.40 11.66
N PHE A 304 -0.98 3.21 11.59
CA PHE A 304 -0.30 2.53 10.50
C PHE A 304 -0.05 1.04 10.76
N SER A 305 -0.50 0.51 11.90
CA SER A 305 -0.35 -0.91 12.23
C SER A 305 -1.46 -1.74 11.61
N TYR A 306 -1.12 -2.77 10.85
CA TYR A 306 -2.12 -3.66 10.23
C TYR A 306 -2.95 -4.46 11.25
N MET A 307 -2.42 -4.70 12.44
CA MET A 307 -3.12 -5.44 13.51
C MET A 307 -3.96 -4.52 14.42
N TYR A 308 -3.97 -3.21 14.15
CA TYR A 308 -4.74 -2.19 14.85
C TYR A 308 -5.81 -1.60 13.92
N SER A 309 -7.07 -1.57 14.38
CA SER A 309 -8.16 -0.90 13.67
C SER A 309 -9.04 -0.16 14.68
N THR A 310 -9.57 0.98 14.25
CA THR A 310 -10.51 1.81 15.00
C THR A 310 -11.98 1.55 14.62
N ALA A 311 -12.22 0.61 13.69
CA ALA A 311 -13.55 0.30 13.18
C ALA A 311 -13.97 -1.15 13.47
N PRO A 312 -15.28 -1.41 13.66
CA PRO A 312 -15.82 -2.77 13.71
C PRO A 312 -15.58 -3.50 12.39
N ARG A 313 -15.56 -4.83 12.43
CA ARG A 313 -15.17 -5.66 11.30
C ARG A 313 -16.22 -5.56 10.17
N PRO A 314 -15.80 -5.29 8.92
CA PRO A 314 -16.72 -5.44 7.79
C PRO A 314 -17.08 -6.92 7.64
N MET A 315 -18.37 -7.23 7.48
CA MET A 315 -18.78 -8.57 7.08
C MET A 315 -18.34 -8.81 5.63
N MET A 316 -17.66 -9.93 5.35
CA MET A 316 -17.39 -10.34 3.97
C MET A 316 -18.67 -10.88 3.34
N ASP A 317 -19.63 -10.00 3.09
CA ASP A 317 -20.75 -10.33 2.21
C ASP A 317 -20.43 -9.83 0.79
N ASN A 318 -20.89 -10.54 -0.24
CA ASN A 318 -20.62 -10.31 -1.67
C ASN A 318 -21.18 -8.98 -2.22
N SER A 319 -21.51 -8.02 -1.35
CA SER A 319 -22.03 -6.72 -1.72
C SER A 319 -20.93 -5.83 -2.31
N ARG A 320 -21.20 -5.29 -3.50
CA ARG A 320 -20.32 -4.40 -4.29
C ARG A 320 -20.08 -3.02 -3.66
N ASN A 321 -20.45 -2.82 -2.39
CA ASN A 321 -20.40 -1.52 -1.73
C ASN A 321 -19.15 -1.48 -0.83
N ALA A 322 -18.20 -0.61 -1.15
CA ALA A 322 -17.04 -0.38 -0.30
C ALA A 322 -17.50 0.29 1.00
N PRO A 323 -17.34 -0.34 2.17
CA PRO A 323 -17.75 0.28 3.43
C PRO A 323 -16.88 1.50 3.73
N LEU A 324 -17.45 2.52 4.39
CA LEU A 324 -16.72 3.72 4.79
C LEU A 324 -15.51 3.39 5.69
N ALA A 325 -15.64 2.34 6.51
CA ALA A 325 -14.56 1.77 7.31
C ALA A 325 -14.34 0.28 6.96
N GLY A 326 -13.08 -0.09 6.68
CA GLY A 326 -12.68 -1.44 6.26
C GLY A 326 -11.82 -2.17 7.29
N PHE A 327 -10.96 -3.09 6.82
CA PHE A 327 -10.04 -3.89 7.64
C PHE A 327 -8.98 -3.10 8.44
N GLY A 328 -8.96 -1.75 8.35
CA GLY A 328 -7.91 -0.91 8.94
C GLY A 328 -6.64 -0.79 8.07
N TYR A 329 -6.68 -1.27 6.82
CA TYR A 329 -5.50 -1.31 5.94
C TYR A 329 -5.35 -0.06 5.06
N GLY A 330 -6.34 0.84 5.06
CA GLY A 330 -6.37 2.02 4.18
C GLY A 330 -5.18 2.97 4.38
N LEU A 331 -4.95 3.41 5.63
CA LEU A 331 -3.82 4.30 5.97
C LEU A 331 -2.44 3.68 5.70
N PRO A 332 -2.11 2.46 6.17
CA PRO A 332 -0.81 1.88 5.90
C PRO A 332 -0.57 1.64 4.40
N ILE A 333 -1.58 1.17 3.65
CA ILE A 333 -1.45 1.00 2.19
C ILE A 333 -1.29 2.34 1.48
N SER A 334 -2.02 3.39 1.88
CA SER A 334 -1.86 4.74 1.33
C SER A 334 -0.44 5.26 1.52
N ARG A 335 0.16 5.02 2.70
CA ARG A 335 1.57 5.35 2.95
C ARG A 335 2.52 4.57 2.04
N LEU A 336 2.23 3.30 1.73
CA LEU A 336 3.03 2.54 0.78
C LEU A 336 2.94 3.10 -0.65
N TYR A 337 1.76 3.53 -1.10
CA TYR A 337 1.62 4.20 -2.40
C TYR A 337 2.45 5.48 -2.48
N ALA A 338 2.49 6.30 -1.41
CA ALA A 338 3.36 7.47 -1.36
C ALA A 338 4.84 7.07 -1.43
N LYS A 339 5.25 6.10 -0.59
CA LYS A 339 6.63 5.60 -0.51
C LYS A 339 7.13 4.88 -1.75
N TYR A 340 6.22 4.35 -2.57
CA TYR A 340 6.57 3.56 -3.76
C TYR A 340 7.39 4.37 -4.77
N PHE A 341 7.12 5.68 -4.91
CA PHE A 341 7.93 6.60 -5.73
C PHE A 341 8.67 7.64 -4.87
N GLN A 342 9.32 7.18 -3.80
CA GLN A 342 10.17 7.99 -2.91
C GLN A 342 9.47 9.15 -2.18
N GLY A 343 8.15 9.12 -2.09
CA GLY A 343 7.36 10.01 -1.26
C GLY A 343 7.19 9.51 0.18
N ASP A 344 6.27 10.12 0.92
CA ASP A 344 5.81 9.63 2.22
C ASP A 344 4.40 10.16 2.55
N LEU A 345 3.75 9.55 3.54
CA LEU A 345 2.49 10.01 4.13
C LEU A 345 2.68 10.09 5.65
N VAL A 346 2.51 11.29 6.20
CA VAL A 346 2.68 11.59 7.63
C VAL A 346 1.38 12.14 8.22
N LEU A 347 1.09 11.80 9.48
CA LEU A 347 -0.04 12.33 10.23
C LEU A 347 0.47 13.17 11.41
N HIS A 348 -0.08 14.36 11.57
CA HIS A 348 0.12 15.23 12.73
C HIS A 348 -1.24 15.56 13.31
N SER A 349 -1.50 15.15 14.55
CA SER A 349 -2.80 15.37 15.18
C SER A 349 -2.67 16.16 16.47
N MET A 350 -3.68 16.97 16.74
CA MET A 350 -3.85 17.74 17.97
C MET A 350 -5.12 17.23 18.66
N GLU A 351 -4.94 16.42 19.70
CA GLU A 351 -6.05 15.85 20.48
C GLU A 351 -6.95 16.96 21.03
N GLY A 352 -8.26 16.84 20.79
CA GLY A 352 -9.28 17.85 21.09
C GLY A 352 -9.54 18.86 19.97
N TYR A 353 -8.80 18.81 18.86
CA TYR A 353 -8.96 19.76 17.75
C TYR A 353 -9.14 19.08 16.39
N GLY A 354 -8.13 18.36 15.89
CA GLY A 354 -8.15 17.85 14.51
C GLY A 354 -6.84 17.22 14.05
N THR A 355 -6.81 16.78 12.80
CA THR A 355 -5.66 16.07 12.21
C THR A 355 -5.23 16.67 10.88
N ASP A 356 -3.92 16.82 10.71
CA ASP A 356 -3.26 17.13 9.44
C ASP A 356 -2.65 15.83 8.88
N ALA A 357 -3.10 15.41 7.69
CA ALA A 357 -2.47 14.37 6.90
C ALA A 357 -1.69 14.99 5.74
N VAL A 358 -0.40 14.65 5.60
CA VAL A 358 0.49 15.23 4.59
C VAL A 358 1.04 14.14 3.69
N ILE A 359 0.77 14.23 2.39
CA ILE A 359 1.39 13.43 1.34
C ILE A 359 2.54 14.23 0.74
N TYR A 360 3.73 13.63 0.71
CA TYR A 360 4.91 14.13 0.00
C TYR A 360 5.15 13.28 -1.23
N LEU A 361 5.31 13.92 -2.39
CA LEU A 361 5.66 13.29 -3.66
C LEU A 361 6.85 14.01 -4.29
N LYS A 362 7.64 13.30 -5.09
CA LYS A 362 8.71 13.92 -5.87
C LYS A 362 8.13 14.72 -7.03
N ALA A 363 8.56 15.98 -7.14
CA ALA A 363 8.15 16.88 -8.22
C ALA A 363 8.81 16.54 -9.57
N LEU A 364 9.92 15.79 -9.55
CA LEU A 364 10.70 15.42 -10.73
C LEU A 364 10.58 13.91 -11.01
N SER A 365 10.16 13.55 -12.22
CA SER A 365 9.96 12.15 -12.63
C SER A 365 11.24 11.31 -12.64
N SER A 366 12.41 11.95 -12.72
CA SER A 366 13.73 11.32 -12.62
C SER A 366 14.07 10.86 -11.20
N GLU A 367 13.48 11.49 -10.18
CA GLU A 367 13.68 11.16 -8.77
C GLU A 367 12.59 10.24 -8.22
N SER A 368 11.46 10.15 -8.93
CA SER A 368 10.36 9.21 -8.69
C SER A 368 10.78 7.78 -9.08
N ILE A 369 11.63 7.14 -8.27
CA ILE A 369 12.16 5.78 -8.47
C ILE A 369 11.37 4.77 -7.64
N GLU A 370 11.09 3.59 -8.19
CA GLU A 370 10.46 2.50 -7.45
C GLU A 370 11.23 2.14 -6.16
N ARG A 371 10.52 2.07 -5.03
CA ARG A 371 11.02 1.51 -3.77
C ARG A 371 10.62 0.05 -3.64
N LEU A 372 11.57 -0.86 -3.86
CA LEU A 372 11.29 -2.30 -3.91
C LEU A 372 11.87 -3.06 -2.70
N PRO A 373 11.14 -4.05 -2.15
CA PRO A 373 11.69 -4.97 -1.16
C PRO A 373 12.67 -5.96 -1.84
N VAL A 374 13.82 -6.17 -1.20
CA VAL A 374 14.83 -7.15 -1.65
C VAL A 374 15.01 -8.22 -0.58
N PHE A 375 14.88 -9.49 -0.93
CA PHE A 375 15.16 -10.60 -0.03
C PHE A 375 16.66 -10.90 0.00
N ASN A 376 17.30 -10.64 1.13
CA ASN A 376 18.72 -10.89 1.36
C ASN A 376 18.98 -11.21 2.84
N LYS A 377 20.26 -11.34 3.22
CA LYS A 377 20.63 -11.61 4.63
C LYS A 377 20.11 -10.53 5.59
N SER A 378 20.05 -9.26 5.18
CA SER A 378 19.53 -8.18 6.03
C SER A 378 18.03 -8.32 6.25
N ALA A 379 17.26 -8.58 5.19
CA ALA A 379 15.83 -8.85 5.31
C ALA A 379 15.58 -10.09 6.19
N TRP A 380 16.32 -11.18 5.98
CA TRP A 380 16.20 -12.40 6.79
C TRP A 380 16.48 -12.15 8.28
N LYS A 381 17.44 -11.30 8.62
CA LYS A 381 17.75 -10.94 10.02
C LYS A 381 16.59 -10.25 10.73
N HIS A 382 15.81 -9.42 10.03
CA HIS A 382 14.63 -8.78 10.63
C HIS A 382 13.65 -9.79 11.21
N TYR A 383 13.41 -10.91 10.51
CA TYR A 383 12.52 -11.98 10.97
C TYR A 383 13.10 -12.86 12.09
N LYS A 384 14.39 -12.72 12.41
CA LYS A 384 15.09 -13.51 13.43
C LYS A 384 15.40 -12.73 14.70
N LEU A 385 15.21 -11.40 14.69
CA LEU A 385 15.38 -10.59 15.89
C LEU A 385 14.36 -11.04 16.94
N CYS A 386 14.87 -11.56 18.05
CA CYS A 386 14.11 -11.82 19.26
C CYS A 386 13.93 -10.53 20.06
N THR A 387 13.01 -10.53 21.02
CA THR A 387 12.82 -9.48 22.02
C THR A 387 14.16 -9.00 22.59
N GLU A 388 14.58 -7.82 22.20
CA GLU A 388 15.66 -7.11 22.88
C GLU A 388 15.09 -6.45 24.13
N ALA A 389 15.88 -6.34 25.20
CA ALA A 389 15.49 -5.53 26.34
C ALA A 389 15.33 -4.07 25.86
N ASP A 390 14.32 -3.38 26.40
CA ASP A 390 14.09 -1.97 26.09
C ASP A 390 15.36 -1.17 26.40
N ASP A 391 15.79 -0.35 25.45
CA ASP A 391 17.00 0.47 25.55
C ASP A 391 16.77 1.72 26.42
N TRP A 392 15.53 1.92 26.88
CA TRP A 392 15.12 2.98 27.80
C TRP A 392 14.47 2.42 29.07
N CYS A 393 14.47 3.24 30.14
CA CYS A 393 13.82 2.85 31.39
C CYS A 393 12.30 2.73 31.23
N ILE A 394 11.77 1.53 31.46
CA ILE A 394 10.33 1.32 31.61
C ILE A 394 9.94 1.64 33.06
N PRO A 395 9.06 2.62 33.31
CA PRO A 395 8.60 2.92 34.67
C PRO A 395 7.79 1.77 35.25
N SER A 396 7.86 1.58 36.57
CA SER A 396 7.02 0.61 37.28
C SER A 396 5.54 0.92 37.06
N SER A 397 4.73 -0.12 36.84
CA SER A 397 3.26 0.00 36.82
C SER A 397 2.69 0.46 38.16
N GLU A 398 3.46 0.30 39.23
CA GLU A 398 3.17 0.82 40.57
C GLU A 398 4.31 1.76 40.99
N PRO A 399 4.26 3.05 40.60
CA PRO A 399 5.25 4.02 41.02
C PRO A 399 5.24 4.18 42.54
N LYS A 400 6.43 4.23 43.15
CA LYS A 400 6.55 4.37 44.61
C LYS A 400 5.93 5.71 45.05
N ASN A 401 4.94 5.64 45.94
CA ASN A 401 4.34 6.83 46.54
C ASN A 401 5.28 7.43 47.61
N LEU A 402 6.03 8.47 47.23
CA LEU A 402 6.98 9.15 48.10
C LEU A 402 6.32 10.02 49.20
N ALA A 403 5.03 10.33 49.09
CA ALA A 403 4.32 11.20 50.04
C ALA A 403 4.16 10.57 51.44
N ARG A 404 4.26 9.25 51.58
CA ARG A 404 4.20 8.56 52.88
C ARG A 404 5.53 8.58 53.66
N HIS A 405 6.65 8.82 53.00
CA HIS A 405 7.96 8.86 53.66
C HIS A 405 8.24 10.21 54.32
N MET A 406 7.86 11.33 53.70
CA MET A 406 8.07 12.67 54.26
C MET A 406 7.34 12.89 55.60
N ARG A 407 6.13 12.34 55.78
CA ARG A 407 5.39 12.45 57.06
C ARG A 407 6.01 11.69 58.23
N ARG A 408 6.95 10.77 57.99
CA ARG A 408 7.64 10.01 59.04
C ARG A 408 8.95 10.67 59.49
N GLU A 409 9.55 11.52 58.66
CA GLU A 409 10.74 12.30 59.04
C GLU A 409 10.36 13.52 59.88
N ASP A 410 9.27 14.21 59.56
CA ASP A 410 8.76 15.34 60.38
C ASP A 410 8.30 14.91 61.80
N LYS A 411 7.89 13.65 61.98
CA LYS A 411 7.53 13.10 63.30
C LYS A 411 8.71 12.58 64.12
N ARG A 412 9.93 12.59 63.56
CA ARG A 412 11.17 12.26 64.29
C ARG A 412 11.95 13.52 64.71
N THR A 413 11.46 14.70 64.36
CA THR A 413 12.04 16.00 64.74
C THR A 413 11.16 16.83 65.68
N GLN A 414 10.14 16.23 66.30
CA GLN A 414 9.41 16.81 67.43
C GLN A 414 9.72 16.07 68.74
#